data_AF-A0A1C3RFZ7-F1
#
_entry.id   AF-A0A1C3RFZ7-F1
#
_cell.length_a   1.000
_cell.length_b   1.000
_cell.length_c   1.000
_cell.angle_alpha   90.00
_cell.angle_beta   90.00
_cell.angle_gamma   90.00
#
_symmetry.space_group_name_H-M   'P 1'
#
loop_
_entity.id
_entity.type
_entity.pdbx_description
1 polymer ?
#
loop_
_entity_poly.entity_id
_entity_poly.type
_entity_poly.pdbx_seq_one_letter_code
_entity_poly.pdbx_strand_id
1 'polypeptide(L)'
;MPLKETLRQIAPGPFYFLRDVKDGLKNEIRTVRTLGLRKIVSNAFSQQKATLDQLPFQKILTKKFPSLEFGNIEELMDGLGCDQDQIATGGHTVYLSPQEWSNSVLSELKESYPAHCGMKIFRQLGDETASVLCDDIPSSYLLKKNFTSHSEQVLIFAYLHAQQIAPRLIDIFLLEGKTQTAVCYVVQHIERIEPSVEQYDRVVGKLKSLAKQGDISLNNVAGFQDHDFSLPNCNRNLYADERTGQAYYIDPHNFEISNYEKFLKETALTAQNISHFGDKSVLLGGDYLYQAIPGLNMMAKREPVKRMAIFNELLEQAGESLENRNVIDIGCNMGLAGAHYLRAGAHWVHGLDFEKVADQAEKVMSAIGCTRFSTTKGEMSAQTSLRQVIEQNLHLDKQDNVISYLSIRGHIDWIEELKDIPWATMLYEGHQAEGIEENHAFISHLNDIVPVTIKAETVAQDGSSEERYLAVLHRTIG
;
A
#
# COMPACT_ATOMS: atom_id res chain seq x y z
N MET A 1 -36.97 2.90 48.59
CA MET A 1 -36.55 2.57 47.21
C MET A 1 -35.44 3.55 46.84
N PRO A 2 -34.23 3.09 46.48
CA PRO A 2 -33.13 3.99 46.13
C PRO A 2 -33.50 4.85 44.91
N LEU A 3 -33.16 6.14 44.95
CA LEU A 3 -33.52 7.16 43.96
C LEU A 3 -33.28 6.74 42.48
N LYS A 4 -32.26 5.90 42.25
CA LYS A 4 -31.94 5.32 40.94
C LYS A 4 -33.02 4.38 40.41
N GLU A 5 -33.59 3.51 41.25
CA GLU A 5 -34.63 2.57 40.83
C GLU A 5 -35.94 3.31 40.55
N THR A 6 -36.24 4.35 41.33
CA THR A 6 -37.40 5.22 41.13
C THR A 6 -37.31 6.02 39.83
N LEU A 7 -36.14 6.59 39.50
CA LEU A 7 -35.94 7.31 38.22
C LEU A 7 -36.00 6.37 37.00
N ARG A 8 -35.51 5.13 37.14
CA ARG A 8 -35.53 4.12 36.07
C ARG A 8 -36.95 3.66 35.72
N GLN A 9 -37.85 3.63 36.70
CA GLN A 9 -39.26 3.24 36.50
C GLN A 9 -40.15 4.40 36.02
N ILE A 10 -39.90 5.63 36.49
CA ILE A 10 -40.76 6.78 36.19
C ILE A 10 -40.41 7.46 34.86
N ALA A 11 -39.12 7.48 34.49
CA ALA A 11 -38.65 8.17 33.29
C ALA A 11 -37.45 7.42 32.66
N PRO A 12 -37.68 6.22 32.09
CA PRO A 12 -36.60 5.39 31.55
C PRO A 12 -35.80 6.11 30.45
N GLY A 13 -36.45 6.85 29.54
CA GLY A 13 -35.78 7.60 28.47
C GLY A 13 -34.76 8.62 28.99
N PRO A 14 -35.16 9.59 29.84
CA PRO A 14 -34.24 10.54 30.46
C PRO A 14 -33.13 9.90 31.31
N PHE A 15 -33.42 8.76 31.97
CA PHE A 15 -32.43 8.04 32.75
C PHE A 15 -31.35 7.39 31.86
N TYR A 16 -31.75 6.74 30.76
CA TYR A 16 -30.79 6.19 29.78
C TYR A 16 -30.00 7.31 29.10
N PHE A 17 -30.64 8.42 28.71
CA PHE A 17 -29.97 9.59 28.17
C PHE A 17 -28.90 10.17 29.12
N LEU A 18 -29.24 10.38 30.41
CA LEU A 18 -28.28 10.89 31.40
C LEU A 18 -27.14 9.91 31.70
N ARG A 19 -27.40 8.59 31.64
CA ARG A 19 -26.37 7.57 31.77
C ARG A 19 -25.41 7.63 30.57
N ASP A 20 -25.95 7.68 29.36
CA ASP A 20 -25.16 7.68 28.13
C ASP A 20 -24.34 8.99 28.00
N VAL A 21 -24.90 10.14 28.40
CA VAL A 21 -24.16 11.42 28.51
C VAL A 21 -23.04 11.33 29.56
N LYS A 22 -23.32 10.74 30.72
CA LYS A 22 -22.31 10.58 31.78
C LYS A 22 -21.18 9.65 31.35
N ASP A 23 -21.51 8.52 30.72
CA ASP A 23 -20.53 7.55 30.23
C ASP A 23 -19.72 8.14 29.07
N GLY A 24 -20.35 8.90 28.17
CA GLY A 24 -19.69 9.71 27.14
C GLY A 24 -18.69 10.71 27.72
N LEU A 25 -19.11 11.55 28.68
CA LEU A 25 -18.24 12.55 29.32
C LEU A 25 -17.09 11.90 30.09
N LYS A 26 -17.35 10.79 30.78
CA LYS A 26 -16.30 10.03 31.48
C LYS A 26 -15.27 9.48 30.50
N ASN A 27 -15.72 8.98 29.35
CA ASN A 27 -14.84 8.49 28.28
C ASN A 27 -14.05 9.64 27.65
N GLU A 28 -14.64 10.82 27.42
CA GLU A 28 -13.94 12.00 26.91
C GLU A 28 -12.87 12.52 27.87
N ILE A 29 -13.20 12.68 29.16
CA ILE A 29 -12.21 13.12 30.18
C ILE A 29 -11.06 12.11 30.27
N ARG A 30 -11.37 10.81 30.20
CA ARG A 30 -10.35 9.75 30.19
C ARG A 30 -9.50 9.83 28.93
N THR A 31 -10.11 10.03 27.76
CA THR A 31 -9.42 10.20 26.47
C THR A 31 -8.48 11.41 26.49
N VAL A 32 -8.94 12.57 26.98
CA VAL A 32 -8.12 13.79 27.10
C VAL A 32 -6.96 13.61 28.07
N ARG A 33 -7.17 12.91 29.19
CA ARG A 33 -6.10 12.58 30.15
C ARG A 33 -5.07 11.62 29.56
N THR A 34 -5.52 10.65 28.77
CA THR A 34 -4.65 9.61 28.19
C THR A 34 -3.88 10.11 26.97
N LEU A 35 -4.54 10.79 26.03
CA LEU A 35 -3.89 11.37 24.84
C LEU A 35 -3.04 12.60 25.19
N GLY A 36 -3.39 13.30 26.27
CA GLY A 36 -2.76 14.54 26.69
C GLY A 36 -3.24 15.74 25.87
N LEU A 37 -3.56 16.86 26.54
CA LEU A 37 -4.00 18.11 25.90
C LEU A 37 -3.01 18.60 24.83
N ARG A 38 -1.71 18.36 25.01
CA ARG A 38 -0.68 18.72 24.03
C ARG A 38 -0.85 17.99 22.70
N LYS A 39 -1.19 16.69 22.70
CA LYS A 39 -1.38 15.90 21.46
C LYS A 39 -2.63 16.39 20.70
N ILE A 40 -3.70 16.70 21.44
CA ILE A 40 -4.94 17.25 20.87
C ILE A 40 -4.67 18.61 20.21
N VAL A 41 -3.89 19.47 20.86
CA VAL A 41 -3.54 20.79 20.31
C VAL A 41 -2.53 20.66 19.16
N SER A 42 -1.51 19.79 19.24
CA SER A 42 -0.53 19.60 18.16
C SER A 42 -1.18 19.04 16.89
N ASN A 43 -2.15 18.13 17.03
CA ASN A 43 -2.90 17.59 15.89
C ASN A 43 -3.73 18.66 15.17
N ALA A 44 -4.14 19.72 15.87
CA ALA A 44 -4.87 20.83 15.27
C ALA A 44 -3.98 21.86 14.54
N PHE A 45 -2.66 21.87 14.79
CA PHE A 45 -1.74 22.94 14.33
C PHE A 45 -0.46 22.46 13.62
N SER A 46 -0.25 21.16 13.39
CA SER A 46 0.99 20.67 12.78
C SER A 46 1.03 20.86 11.26
N GLN A 47 1.99 21.65 10.77
CA GLN A 47 2.37 21.72 9.35
C GLN A 47 2.88 20.37 8.80
N GLN A 48 3.28 19.47 9.70
CA GLN A 48 3.75 18.11 9.41
C GLN A 48 2.69 17.23 8.73
N LYS A 49 1.40 17.58 8.88
CA LYS A 49 0.29 16.84 8.26
C LYS A 49 0.28 16.98 6.72
N ALA A 50 0.61 18.16 6.20
CA ALA A 50 0.46 18.49 4.79
C ALA A 50 1.34 17.65 3.84
N THR A 51 2.49 17.15 4.29
CA THR A 51 3.36 16.28 3.49
C THR A 51 2.91 14.81 3.52
N LEU A 52 2.40 14.34 4.65
CA LEU A 52 1.86 12.97 4.78
C LEU A 52 0.48 12.81 4.13
N ASP A 53 -0.27 13.89 3.92
CA ASP A 53 -1.55 13.89 3.20
C ASP A 53 -1.43 13.41 1.74
N GLN A 54 -0.20 13.30 1.20
CA GLN A 54 0.07 12.71 -0.11
C GLN A 54 0.16 11.17 -0.10
N LEU A 55 0.17 10.57 1.09
CA LEU A 55 0.32 9.13 1.30
C LEU A 55 -1.02 8.52 1.76
N PRO A 56 -1.32 7.25 1.40
CA PRO A 56 -0.51 6.35 0.58
C PRO A 56 -0.41 6.83 -0.86
N PHE A 57 0.77 6.68 -1.47
CA PHE A 57 1.07 7.17 -2.81
C PHE A 57 0.58 6.20 -3.89
N GLN A 58 -0.71 5.91 -3.89
CA GLN A 58 -1.38 5.08 -4.88
C GLN A 58 -2.87 5.44 -4.96
N LYS A 59 -3.50 5.17 -6.10
CA LYS A 59 -4.96 5.25 -6.22
C LYS A 59 -5.57 3.99 -5.57
N ILE A 60 -6.60 4.14 -4.73
CA ILE A 60 -7.40 3.00 -4.29
C ILE A 60 -8.32 2.63 -5.46
N LEU A 61 -8.29 1.37 -5.90
CA LEU A 61 -9.11 0.92 -7.00
C LEU A 61 -10.51 0.52 -6.52
N THR A 62 -11.49 0.64 -7.41
CA THR A 62 -12.84 0.12 -7.21
C THR A 62 -13.05 -1.11 -8.06
N LYS A 63 -13.53 -2.19 -7.44
CA LYS A 63 -13.89 -3.45 -8.09
C LYS A 63 -15.40 -3.61 -8.02
N LYS A 64 -16.03 -3.71 -9.19
CA LYS A 64 -17.48 -3.69 -9.34
C LYS A 64 -18.04 -5.11 -9.35
N PHE A 65 -18.97 -5.36 -8.45
CA PHE A 65 -19.71 -6.60 -8.34
C PHE A 65 -21.21 -6.31 -8.42
N PRO A 66 -21.74 -6.02 -9.63
CA PRO A 66 -23.14 -5.60 -9.80
C PRO A 66 -24.15 -6.69 -9.47
N SER A 67 -23.73 -7.94 -9.27
CA SER A 67 -24.57 -9.02 -8.75
C SER A 67 -24.82 -8.92 -7.25
N LEU A 68 -23.95 -8.23 -6.50
CA LEU A 68 -24.04 -8.09 -5.05
C LEU A 68 -24.95 -6.94 -4.66
N GLU A 69 -25.87 -7.20 -3.74
CA GLU A 69 -26.78 -6.23 -3.14
C GLU A 69 -26.74 -6.43 -1.63
N PHE A 70 -26.33 -5.40 -0.90
CA PHE A 70 -26.12 -5.48 0.55
C PHE A 70 -26.29 -4.11 1.19
N GLY A 71 -26.87 -4.08 2.39
CA GLY A 71 -27.01 -2.91 3.26
C GLY A 71 -26.16 -3.02 4.54
N ASN A 72 -25.65 -4.20 4.87
CA ASN A 72 -24.77 -4.47 6.01
C ASN A 72 -23.78 -5.59 5.66
N ILE A 73 -22.86 -5.88 6.58
CA ILE A 73 -21.79 -6.86 6.36
C ILE A 73 -22.32 -8.30 6.34
N GLU A 74 -23.38 -8.62 7.09
CA GLU A 74 -24.01 -9.93 7.09
C GLU A 74 -24.64 -10.24 5.73
N GLU A 75 -25.40 -9.30 5.16
CA GLU A 75 -25.94 -9.39 3.80
C GLU A 75 -24.85 -9.49 2.74
N LEU A 76 -23.72 -8.77 2.92
CA LEU A 76 -22.57 -8.92 2.03
C LEU A 76 -21.99 -10.34 2.11
N MET A 77 -21.80 -10.90 3.31
CA MET A 77 -21.26 -12.27 3.45
C MET A 77 -22.17 -13.33 2.83
N ASP A 78 -23.50 -13.18 3.00
CA ASP A 78 -24.49 -14.04 2.36
C ASP A 78 -24.43 -13.90 0.82
N GLY A 79 -24.35 -12.67 0.31
CA GLY A 79 -24.23 -12.39 -1.11
C GLY A 79 -22.95 -12.93 -1.74
N LEU A 80 -21.85 -12.99 -0.97
CA LEU A 80 -20.61 -13.64 -1.40
C LEU A 80 -20.71 -15.16 -1.45
N GLY A 81 -21.71 -15.77 -0.80
CA GLY A 81 -21.88 -17.21 -0.71
C GLY A 81 -20.93 -17.87 0.29
N CYS A 82 -20.43 -17.11 1.28
CA CYS A 82 -19.52 -17.64 2.28
C CYS A 82 -20.30 -18.30 3.43
N ASP A 83 -19.81 -19.43 3.95
CA ASP A 83 -20.38 -20.08 5.13
C ASP A 83 -20.00 -19.31 6.40
N GLN A 84 -20.96 -18.58 6.98
CA GLN A 84 -20.71 -17.70 8.14
C GLN A 84 -20.09 -18.44 9.34
N ASP A 85 -20.33 -19.75 9.49
CA ASP A 85 -19.80 -20.55 10.59
C ASP A 85 -18.30 -20.85 10.45
N GLN A 86 -17.75 -20.72 9.24
CA GLN A 86 -16.34 -20.98 8.94
C GLN A 86 -15.48 -19.70 8.96
N ILE A 87 -16.13 -18.55 8.79
CA ILE A 87 -15.45 -17.27 8.62
C ILE A 87 -14.96 -16.72 9.97
N ALA A 88 -13.69 -16.35 10.01
CA ALA A 88 -13.14 -15.65 11.18
C ALA A 88 -13.66 -14.21 11.24
N THR A 89 -14.41 -13.90 12.30
CA THR A 89 -14.95 -12.55 12.54
C THR A 89 -14.20 -11.85 13.67
N GLY A 90 -13.85 -10.58 13.43
CA GLY A 90 -13.34 -9.64 14.43
C GLY A 90 -14.33 -8.51 14.69
N GLY A 91 -13.99 -7.63 15.63
CA GLY A 91 -14.83 -6.47 15.98
C GLY A 91 -14.99 -5.46 14.83
N HIS A 92 -13.99 -5.36 13.95
CA HIS A 92 -13.97 -4.38 12.86
C HIS A 92 -14.02 -5.00 11.46
N THR A 93 -13.59 -6.26 11.34
CA THR A 93 -13.40 -6.92 10.05
C THR A 93 -13.94 -8.34 10.06
N VAL A 94 -14.27 -8.81 8.86
CA VAL A 94 -14.53 -10.20 8.54
C VAL A 94 -13.37 -10.70 7.69
N TYR A 95 -12.82 -11.87 8.01
CA TYR A 95 -11.64 -12.41 7.34
C TYR A 95 -11.98 -13.64 6.50
N LEU A 96 -11.70 -13.57 5.20
CA LEU A 96 -11.75 -14.68 4.27
C LEU A 96 -10.33 -15.22 4.03
N SER A 97 -10.12 -16.49 4.32
CA SER A 97 -8.93 -17.25 3.92
C SER A 97 -8.86 -17.39 2.38
N PRO A 98 -7.69 -17.79 1.82
CA PRO A 98 -7.57 -18.06 0.39
C PRO A 98 -8.62 -19.06 -0.12
N GLN A 99 -8.98 -20.05 0.70
CA GLN A 99 -9.97 -21.07 0.33
C GLN A 99 -11.40 -20.51 0.31
N GLU A 100 -11.77 -19.73 1.32
CA GLU A 100 -13.09 -19.11 1.41
C GLU A 100 -13.31 -18.08 0.30
N TRP A 101 -12.30 -17.26 0.00
CA TRP A 101 -12.37 -16.34 -1.15
C TRP A 101 -12.55 -17.10 -2.46
N SER A 102 -12.02 -18.33 -2.55
CA SER A 102 -11.92 -19.04 -3.84
C SER A 102 -13.22 -19.72 -4.17
N ASN A 103 -14.01 -19.96 -3.13
CA ASN A 103 -15.32 -20.56 -3.21
C ASN A 103 -16.44 -19.50 -3.25
N SER A 104 -16.10 -18.21 -3.24
CA SER A 104 -17.05 -17.11 -3.22
C SER A 104 -17.17 -16.42 -4.58
N VAL A 105 -18.07 -15.44 -4.67
CA VAL A 105 -18.20 -14.54 -5.84
C VAL A 105 -16.89 -13.79 -6.13
N LEU A 106 -15.98 -13.66 -5.16
CA LEU A 106 -14.69 -12.99 -5.32
C LEU A 106 -13.63 -13.85 -6.02
N SER A 107 -13.95 -15.08 -6.40
CA SER A 107 -13.05 -15.98 -7.11
C SER A 107 -12.50 -15.41 -8.41
N GLU A 108 -13.23 -14.50 -9.07
CA GLU A 108 -12.74 -13.75 -10.24
C GLU A 108 -11.49 -12.88 -9.95
N LEU A 109 -11.26 -12.53 -8.68
CA LEU A 109 -10.08 -11.76 -8.27
C LEU A 109 -8.86 -12.63 -8.05
N LYS A 110 -9.00 -13.96 -8.03
CA LYS A 110 -7.93 -14.88 -7.64
C LYS A 110 -6.68 -14.72 -8.51
N GLU A 111 -6.85 -14.51 -9.81
CA GLU A 111 -5.74 -14.35 -10.76
C GLU A 111 -5.04 -13.00 -10.63
N SER A 112 -5.66 -12.03 -9.95
CA SER A 112 -5.08 -10.70 -9.74
C SER A 112 -4.10 -10.64 -8.57
N TYR A 113 -3.99 -11.71 -7.77
CA TYR A 113 -3.24 -11.70 -6.50
C TYR A 113 -2.43 -12.98 -6.27
N PRO A 114 -1.42 -12.96 -5.38
CA PRO A 114 -0.68 -14.16 -5.00
C PRO A 114 -1.59 -15.24 -4.38
N ALA A 115 -1.32 -16.52 -4.65
CA ALA A 115 -2.17 -17.63 -4.18
C ALA A 115 -2.33 -17.73 -2.64
N HIS A 116 -1.40 -17.15 -1.87
CA HIS A 116 -1.37 -17.23 -0.41
C HIS A 116 -1.76 -15.91 0.28
N CYS A 117 -2.82 -15.26 -0.22
CA CYS A 117 -3.40 -14.09 0.43
C CYS A 117 -4.82 -14.36 0.91
N GLY A 118 -5.16 -13.75 2.04
CA GLY A 118 -6.54 -13.66 2.50
C GLY A 118 -7.08 -12.24 2.33
N MET A 119 -8.37 -12.09 2.57
CA MET A 119 -9.06 -10.81 2.48
C MET A 119 -9.68 -10.44 3.81
N LYS A 120 -9.47 -9.19 4.24
CA LYS A 120 -10.23 -8.57 5.32
C LYS A 120 -11.25 -7.62 4.72
N ILE A 121 -12.51 -7.78 5.08
CA ILE A 121 -13.60 -6.90 4.68
C ILE A 121 -14.04 -6.13 5.91
N PHE A 122 -14.07 -4.81 5.84
CA PHE A 122 -14.48 -3.99 6.98
C PHE A 122 -16.00 -4.03 7.17
N ARG A 123 -16.42 -4.12 8.43
CA ARG A 123 -17.85 -4.13 8.80
C ARG A 123 -18.52 -2.78 8.54
N GLN A 124 -17.75 -1.68 8.70
CA GLN A 124 -18.21 -0.35 8.36
C GLN A 124 -18.21 -0.20 6.83
N LEU A 125 -19.42 -0.13 6.25
CA LEU A 125 -19.60 0.12 4.83
C LEU A 125 -19.30 1.59 4.51
N GLY A 126 -18.81 1.84 3.29
CA GLY A 126 -18.44 3.16 2.81
C GLY A 126 -17.26 3.14 1.85
N ASP A 127 -16.74 4.34 1.56
CA ASP A 127 -15.55 4.57 0.77
C ASP A 127 -14.28 4.59 1.64
N GLU A 128 -13.13 4.97 1.07
CA GLU A 128 -11.85 5.05 1.78
C GLU A 128 -11.82 6.06 2.92
N THR A 129 -12.79 6.99 2.97
CA THR A 129 -12.93 7.99 4.04
C THR A 129 -13.74 7.48 5.22
N ALA A 130 -14.37 6.31 5.09
CA ALA A 130 -15.08 5.65 6.17
C ALA A 130 -14.15 5.41 7.38
N SER A 131 -14.73 5.50 8.58
CA SER A 131 -14.01 5.21 9.82
C SER A 131 -13.73 3.72 9.91
N VAL A 132 -12.52 3.37 10.36
CA VAL A 132 -12.14 1.98 10.66
C VAL A 132 -12.91 1.44 11.87
N LEU A 133 -13.44 2.33 12.74
CA LEU A 133 -14.29 1.94 13.85
C LEU A 133 -15.72 1.63 13.39
N CYS A 134 -16.24 0.48 13.82
CA CYS A 134 -17.65 0.15 13.70
C CYS A 134 -18.47 1.00 14.70
N ASP A 135 -19.59 1.57 14.23
CA ASP A 135 -20.44 2.44 15.02
C ASP A 135 -21.06 1.76 16.26
N ASP A 136 -21.16 0.43 16.25
CA ASP A 136 -21.75 -0.38 17.32
C ASP A 136 -20.89 -0.46 18.59
N ILE A 137 -19.64 0.01 18.54
CA ILE A 137 -18.78 0.08 19.72
C ILE A 137 -19.02 1.45 20.39
N PRO A 138 -19.46 1.49 21.67
CA PRO A 138 -19.65 2.73 22.41
C PRO A 138 -18.32 3.48 22.63
N SER A 139 -17.87 4.23 21.63
CA SER A 139 -16.67 5.05 21.67
C SER A 139 -17.06 6.52 21.74
N SER A 140 -16.31 7.33 22.49
CA SER A 140 -16.53 8.77 22.51
C SER A 140 -16.35 9.37 21.11
N TYR A 141 -17.05 10.47 20.81
CA TYR A 141 -16.89 11.21 19.55
C TYR A 141 -15.42 11.61 19.31
N LEU A 142 -14.70 11.98 20.37
CA LEU A 142 -13.27 12.27 20.32
C LEU A 142 -12.42 11.05 19.97
N LEU A 143 -12.79 9.85 20.41
CA LEU A 143 -12.13 8.63 19.94
C LEU A 143 -12.41 8.46 18.45
N LYS A 144 -13.68 8.46 18.01
CA LYS A 144 -14.03 8.31 16.57
C LYS A 144 -13.29 9.31 15.66
N LYS A 145 -13.16 10.56 16.08
CA LYS A 145 -12.44 11.61 15.33
C LYS A 145 -10.93 11.40 15.27
N ASN A 146 -10.36 10.69 16.24
CA ASN A 146 -8.93 10.41 16.32
C ASN A 146 -8.57 9.03 15.77
N PHE A 147 -9.54 8.18 15.42
CA PHE A 147 -9.21 6.93 14.75
C PHE A 147 -8.66 7.21 13.35
N THR A 148 -7.65 6.42 13.01
CA THR A 148 -6.94 6.49 11.74
C THR A 148 -7.86 6.15 10.58
N SER A 149 -7.78 6.92 9.51
CA SER A 149 -8.35 6.61 8.21
C SER A 149 -7.78 5.31 7.63
N HIS A 150 -8.45 4.74 6.62
CA HIS A 150 -7.90 3.60 5.87
C HIS A 150 -6.54 3.92 5.22
N SER A 151 -6.35 5.17 4.76
CA SER A 151 -5.08 5.67 4.24
C SER A 151 -3.95 5.58 5.27
N GLU A 152 -4.19 6.02 6.51
CA GLU A 152 -3.20 5.92 7.59
C GLU A 152 -2.95 4.45 7.99
N GLN A 153 -3.98 3.61 7.93
CA GLN A 153 -3.84 2.17 8.20
C GLN A 153 -2.90 1.48 7.20
N VAL A 154 -2.92 1.86 5.92
CA VAL A 154 -1.94 1.35 4.93
C VAL A 154 -0.50 1.60 5.41
N LEU A 155 -0.23 2.80 5.92
CA LEU A 155 1.10 3.19 6.42
C LEU A 155 1.47 2.42 7.71
N ILE A 156 0.49 2.15 8.57
CA ILE A 156 0.67 1.30 9.76
C ILE A 156 1.04 -0.12 9.37
N PHE A 157 0.34 -0.72 8.40
CA PHE A 157 0.69 -2.04 7.88
C PHE A 157 2.12 -2.05 7.31
N ALA A 158 2.45 -1.07 6.47
CA ALA A 158 3.78 -0.96 5.88
C ALA A 158 4.89 -0.85 6.95
N TYR A 159 4.70 0.04 7.92
CA TYR A 159 5.65 0.25 9.01
C TYR A 159 5.83 -1.02 9.86
N LEU A 160 4.74 -1.64 10.32
CA LEU A 160 4.82 -2.83 11.17
C LEU A 160 5.32 -4.05 10.40
N HIS A 161 5.02 -4.17 9.11
CA HIS A 161 5.61 -5.20 8.24
C HIS A 161 7.12 -5.01 8.08
N ALA A 162 7.60 -3.77 7.87
CA ALA A 162 9.03 -3.46 7.85
C ALA A 162 9.72 -3.81 9.17
N GLN A 163 8.98 -3.80 10.28
CA GLN A 163 9.43 -4.27 11.59
C GLN A 163 9.23 -5.78 11.81
N GLN A 164 8.79 -6.56 10.83
CA GLN A 164 8.49 -8.00 10.94
C GLN A 164 7.47 -8.32 12.06
N ILE A 165 6.53 -7.39 12.30
CA ILE A 165 5.48 -7.49 13.31
C ILE A 165 4.15 -7.86 12.67
N ALA A 166 3.77 -7.21 11.57
CA ALA A 166 2.48 -7.41 10.90
C ALA A 166 2.66 -8.18 9.58
N PRO A 167 1.62 -8.89 9.09
CA PRO A 167 1.63 -9.46 7.75
C PRO A 167 1.70 -8.35 6.70
N ARG A 168 2.19 -8.69 5.50
CA ARG A 168 2.20 -7.74 4.38
C ARG A 168 0.77 -7.38 3.95
N LEU A 169 0.50 -6.08 3.80
CA LEU A 169 -0.66 -5.59 3.06
C LEU A 169 -0.32 -5.61 1.56
N ILE A 170 -1.04 -6.43 0.81
CA ILE A 170 -0.85 -6.66 -0.62
C ILE A 170 -1.71 -5.69 -1.42
N ASP A 171 -2.93 -5.41 -0.95
CA ASP A 171 -3.80 -4.44 -1.60
C ASP A 171 -4.83 -3.82 -0.65
N ILE A 172 -5.32 -2.64 -1.02
CA ILE A 172 -6.52 -2.01 -0.51
C ILE A 172 -7.38 -1.59 -1.71
N PHE A 173 -8.63 -2.03 -1.74
CA PHE A 173 -9.59 -1.67 -2.79
C PHE A 173 -11.01 -1.50 -2.23
N LEU A 174 -11.85 -0.85 -3.02
CA LEU A 174 -13.28 -0.69 -2.75
C LEU A 174 -14.06 -1.78 -3.49
N LEU A 175 -14.82 -2.59 -2.77
CA LEU A 175 -15.79 -3.52 -3.35
C LEU A 175 -17.11 -2.77 -3.52
N GLU A 176 -17.48 -2.48 -4.76
CA GLU A 176 -18.72 -1.76 -5.11
C GLU A 176 -19.81 -2.76 -5.51
N GLY A 177 -20.84 -2.89 -4.67
CA GLY A 177 -22.08 -3.59 -5.01
C GLY A 177 -23.08 -2.66 -5.69
N LYS A 178 -24.33 -3.10 -5.82
CA LYS A 178 -25.43 -2.28 -6.35
C LYS A 178 -25.79 -1.08 -5.47
N THR A 179 -25.74 -1.27 -4.16
CA THR A 179 -26.33 -0.35 -3.17
C THR A 179 -25.29 0.30 -2.28
N GLN A 180 -24.16 -0.36 -2.07
CA GLN A 180 -23.16 0.02 -1.07
C GLN A 180 -21.75 -0.32 -1.55
N THR A 181 -20.78 0.25 -0.85
CA THR A 181 -19.36 -0.02 -1.01
C THR A 181 -18.79 -0.58 0.30
N ALA A 182 -17.83 -1.50 0.20
CA ALA A 182 -17.06 -1.98 1.33
C ALA A 182 -15.56 -1.81 1.08
N VAL A 183 -14.80 -1.48 2.12
CA VAL A 183 -13.33 -1.44 2.05
C VAL A 183 -12.78 -2.85 2.27
N CYS A 184 -11.90 -3.29 1.37
CA CYS A 184 -11.29 -4.61 1.39
C CYS A 184 -9.77 -4.51 1.42
N TYR A 185 -9.13 -5.24 2.35
CA TYR A 185 -7.67 -5.37 2.42
C TYR A 185 -7.28 -6.78 1.99
N VAL A 186 -6.41 -6.89 0.99
CA VAL A 186 -5.75 -8.15 0.64
C VAL A 186 -4.47 -8.23 1.45
N VAL A 187 -4.33 -9.25 2.27
CA VAL A 187 -3.20 -9.41 3.20
C VAL A 187 -2.54 -10.77 2.99
N GLN A 188 -1.25 -10.86 3.31
CA GLN A 188 -0.57 -12.15 3.41
C GLN A 188 -1.38 -13.09 4.33
N HIS A 189 -1.72 -14.28 3.82
CA HIS A 189 -2.37 -15.29 4.63
C HIS A 189 -1.36 -15.92 5.59
N ILE A 190 -1.78 -16.09 6.84
CA ILE A 190 -1.00 -16.73 7.90
C ILE A 190 -1.69 -18.04 8.24
N GLU A 191 -1.01 -19.16 8.02
CA GLU A 191 -1.48 -20.50 8.41
C GLU A 191 -1.41 -20.59 9.93
N ARG A 192 -2.57 -20.45 10.58
CA ARG A 192 -2.66 -20.07 12.00
C ARG A 192 -2.27 -21.21 12.92
N ILE A 193 -1.10 -21.09 13.54
CA ILE A 193 -0.73 -21.88 14.72
C ILE A 193 -0.61 -20.98 15.95
N GLU A 194 -0.89 -21.55 17.13
CA GLU A 194 -0.76 -20.84 18.39
C GLU A 194 0.70 -20.43 18.62
N PRO A 195 0.99 -19.15 18.91
CA PRO A 195 2.37 -18.71 19.12
C PRO A 195 2.94 -19.26 20.42
N SER A 196 4.22 -19.62 20.41
CA SER A 196 4.98 -19.88 21.63
C SER A 196 5.14 -18.61 22.48
N VAL A 197 5.46 -18.79 23.77
CA VAL A 197 5.75 -17.69 24.68
C VAL A 197 6.92 -16.82 24.15
N GLU A 198 7.95 -17.45 23.59
CA GLU A 198 9.10 -16.74 23.01
C GLU A 198 8.71 -15.88 21.79
N GLN A 199 7.86 -16.42 20.91
CA GLN A 199 7.32 -15.68 19.77
C GLN A 199 6.45 -14.50 20.22
N TYR A 200 5.60 -14.71 21.22
CA TYR A 200 4.81 -13.65 21.85
C TYR A 200 5.72 -12.55 22.42
N ASP A 201 6.70 -12.92 23.26
CA ASP A 201 7.59 -11.97 23.93
C ASP A 201 8.39 -11.16 22.92
N ARG A 202 8.82 -11.80 21.82
CA ARG A 202 9.50 -11.13 20.71
C ARG A 202 8.60 -10.09 20.04
N VAL A 203 7.40 -10.45 19.63
CA VAL A 203 6.50 -9.55 18.88
C VAL A 203 5.95 -8.44 19.78
N VAL A 204 5.39 -8.80 20.94
CA VAL A 204 4.81 -7.83 21.89
C VAL A 204 5.90 -6.99 22.55
N GLY A 205 7.08 -7.56 22.82
CA GLY A 205 8.24 -6.82 23.29
C GLY A 205 8.69 -5.76 22.30
N LYS A 206 8.72 -6.08 20.99
CA LYS A 206 9.04 -5.11 19.94
C LYS A 206 8.00 -3.98 19.87
N LEU A 207 6.71 -4.31 19.90
CA LEU A 207 5.63 -3.31 19.97
C LEU A 207 5.78 -2.36 21.17
N LYS A 208 6.05 -2.91 22.37
CA LYS A 208 6.30 -2.12 23.59
C LYS A 208 7.53 -1.22 23.45
N SER A 209 8.59 -1.70 22.80
CA SER A 209 9.80 -0.92 22.53
C SER A 209 9.52 0.27 21.61
N LEU A 210 8.83 0.03 20.48
CA LEU A 210 8.45 1.07 19.52
C LEU A 210 7.56 2.14 20.19
N ALA A 211 6.60 1.71 21.03
CA ALA A 211 5.76 2.63 21.78
C ALA A 211 6.55 3.46 22.81
N LYS A 212 7.51 2.83 23.50
CA LYS A 212 8.40 3.53 24.45
C LYS A 212 9.32 4.54 23.76
N GLN A 213 9.75 4.24 22.54
CA GLN A 213 10.56 5.13 21.69
C GLN A 213 9.74 6.29 21.10
N GLY A 214 8.41 6.22 21.19
CA GLY A 214 7.51 7.22 20.63
C GLY A 214 7.34 7.08 19.11
N ASP A 215 7.66 5.92 18.53
CA ASP A 215 7.46 5.68 17.11
C ASP A 215 5.99 5.31 16.82
N ILE A 216 5.35 4.58 17.74
CA ILE A 216 3.92 4.25 17.67
C ILE A 216 3.18 4.64 18.95
N SER A 217 1.87 4.83 18.85
CA SER A 217 0.96 4.93 20.01
C SER A 217 -0.23 3.99 19.87
N LEU A 218 -0.90 3.69 20.99
CA LEU A 218 -2.12 2.88 21.03
C LEU A 218 -3.35 3.78 21.13
N ASN A 219 -4.39 3.43 20.38
CA ASN A 219 -5.66 4.15 20.37
C ASN A 219 -6.58 3.69 21.51
N ASN A 220 -6.28 2.54 22.10
CA ASN A 220 -6.96 2.01 23.26
C ASN A 220 -6.42 2.60 24.57
N VAL A 221 -7.34 3.06 25.42
CA VAL A 221 -7.08 3.63 26.74
C VAL A 221 -6.39 2.66 27.71
N ALA A 222 -6.61 1.36 27.59
CA ALA A 222 -5.95 0.34 28.42
C ALA A 222 -4.48 0.12 28.03
N GLY A 223 -4.05 0.59 26.85
CA GLY A 223 -2.70 0.38 26.34
C GLY A 223 -2.34 -1.11 26.28
N PHE A 224 -1.11 -1.45 26.66
CA PHE A 224 -0.64 -2.85 26.71
C PHE A 224 -1.21 -3.68 27.85
N GLN A 225 -2.11 -3.14 28.67
CA GLN A 225 -2.86 -3.91 29.69
C GLN A 225 -4.17 -4.47 29.13
N ASP A 226 -4.49 -4.18 27.87
CA ASP A 226 -5.68 -4.72 27.21
C ASP A 226 -5.59 -6.23 26.94
N HIS A 227 -6.75 -6.88 26.81
CA HIS A 227 -6.85 -8.28 26.44
C HIS A 227 -6.20 -8.58 25.08
N ASP A 228 -6.17 -7.60 24.17
CA ASP A 228 -5.46 -7.66 22.89
C ASP A 228 -3.95 -7.85 23.01
N PHE A 229 -3.38 -7.75 24.23
CA PHE A 229 -1.97 -8.05 24.48
C PHE A 229 -1.78 -9.16 25.50
N SER A 230 -2.82 -9.91 25.85
CA SER A 230 -2.72 -11.03 26.79
C SER A 230 -2.20 -12.30 26.13
N LEU A 231 -1.40 -13.07 26.87
CA LEU A 231 -0.98 -14.41 26.45
C LEU A 231 -2.20 -15.35 26.25
N PRO A 232 -2.07 -16.39 25.42
CA PRO A 232 -0.92 -16.68 24.55
C PRO A 232 -0.97 -15.95 23.21
N ASN A 233 -2.17 -15.65 22.70
CA ASN A 233 -2.39 -15.23 21.30
C ASN A 233 -2.99 -13.82 21.15
N CYS A 234 -2.84 -12.95 22.15
CA CYS A 234 -3.23 -11.55 22.05
C CYS A 234 -4.72 -11.36 21.70
N ASN A 235 -5.62 -12.10 22.36
CA ASN A 235 -7.04 -12.13 22.01
C ASN A 235 -7.27 -12.46 20.52
N ARG A 236 -6.57 -13.49 20.02
CA ARG A 236 -6.59 -13.90 18.60
C ARG A 236 -5.98 -12.89 17.62
N ASN A 237 -5.22 -11.90 18.09
CA ASN A 237 -4.48 -10.98 17.23
C ASN A 237 -3.04 -11.42 16.94
N LEU A 238 -2.53 -12.48 17.56
CA LEU A 238 -1.18 -12.99 17.32
C LEU A 238 -1.21 -14.46 16.90
N TYR A 239 -0.61 -14.78 15.77
CA TYR A 239 -0.43 -16.15 15.27
C TYR A 239 0.98 -16.36 14.78
N ALA A 240 1.49 -17.58 14.90
CA ALA A 240 2.63 -18.01 14.10
C ALA A 240 2.13 -18.57 12.75
N ASP A 241 2.89 -18.32 11.69
CA ASP A 241 2.67 -18.92 10.37
C ASP A 241 3.32 -20.30 10.36
N GLU A 242 2.53 -21.36 10.18
CA GLU A 242 3.01 -22.74 10.13
C GLU A 242 4.15 -22.94 9.11
N ARG A 243 4.11 -22.21 7.98
CA ARG A 243 5.06 -22.38 6.88
C ARG A 243 6.45 -21.82 7.21
N THR A 244 6.51 -20.75 7.99
CA THR A 244 7.77 -20.01 8.23
C THR A 244 8.21 -20.06 9.69
N GLY A 245 7.32 -20.43 10.62
CA GLY A 245 7.52 -20.31 12.06
C GLY A 245 7.59 -18.87 12.56
N GLN A 246 7.34 -17.86 11.71
CA GLN A 246 7.34 -16.46 12.12
C GLN A 246 5.99 -16.08 12.73
N ALA A 247 6.02 -15.27 13.79
CA ALA A 247 4.81 -14.77 14.43
C ALA A 247 4.45 -13.36 13.96
N TYR A 248 3.15 -13.14 13.75
CA TYR A 248 2.58 -11.92 13.20
C TYR A 248 1.39 -11.45 14.02
N TYR A 249 1.38 -10.15 14.33
CA TYR A 249 0.25 -9.44 14.90
C TYR A 249 -0.70 -9.04 13.75
N ILE A 250 -1.83 -9.75 13.64
CA ILE A 250 -2.68 -9.72 12.44
C ILE A 250 -3.61 -8.51 12.38
N ASP A 251 -3.90 -7.83 13.49
CA ASP A 251 -4.84 -6.70 13.55
C ASP A 251 -4.17 -5.41 14.08
N PRO A 252 -3.45 -4.66 13.23
CA PRO A 252 -2.74 -3.48 13.66
C PRO A 252 -3.64 -2.22 13.79
N HIS A 253 -4.97 -2.35 13.73
CA HIS A 253 -5.89 -1.20 13.71
C HIS A 253 -5.88 -0.37 15.01
N ASN A 254 -5.36 -0.94 16.10
CA ASN A 254 -5.20 -0.26 17.38
C ASN A 254 -3.97 0.66 17.49
N PHE A 255 -3.14 0.74 16.45
CA PHE A 255 -1.92 1.55 16.44
C PHE A 255 -2.09 2.86 15.66
N GLU A 256 -1.29 3.84 16.04
CA GLU A 256 -1.03 5.10 15.33
C GLU A 256 0.48 5.23 15.17
N ILE A 257 0.96 5.80 14.07
CA ILE A 257 2.38 6.16 13.92
C ILE A 257 2.59 7.60 14.36
N SER A 258 3.47 7.79 15.33
CA SER A 258 3.76 9.12 15.90
C SER A 258 4.90 9.85 15.17
N ASN A 259 5.79 9.14 14.48
CA ASN A 259 6.94 9.73 13.79
C ASN A 259 7.20 9.10 12.41
N TYR A 260 6.21 9.12 11.53
CA TYR A 260 6.31 8.48 10.21
C TYR A 260 7.37 9.13 9.32
N GLU A 261 7.50 10.45 9.37
CA GLU A 261 8.49 11.20 8.59
C GLU A 261 9.92 10.73 8.88
N LYS A 262 10.26 10.47 10.15
CA LYS A 262 11.56 9.92 10.52
C LYS A 262 11.80 8.56 9.88
N PHE A 263 10.83 7.64 9.96
CA PHE A 263 10.92 6.33 9.33
C PHE A 263 11.10 6.43 7.81
N LEU A 264 10.31 7.29 7.16
CA LEU A 264 10.38 7.50 5.72
C LEU A 264 11.74 8.10 5.32
N LYS A 265 12.25 9.07 6.08
CA LYS A 265 13.57 9.69 5.86
C LYS A 265 14.71 8.69 6.04
N GLU A 266 14.68 7.88 7.09
CA GLU A 266 15.68 6.83 7.33
C GLU A 266 15.67 5.78 6.22
N THR A 267 14.48 5.39 5.75
CA THR A 267 14.31 4.47 4.61
C THR A 267 14.89 5.07 3.33
N ALA A 268 14.56 6.33 3.04
CA ALA A 268 15.07 7.07 1.88
C ALA A 268 16.60 7.18 1.85
N LEU A 269 17.20 7.59 2.97
CA LEU A 269 18.66 7.72 3.09
C LEU A 269 19.38 6.37 2.98
N THR A 270 18.79 5.31 3.54
CA THR A 270 19.33 3.95 3.41
C THR A 270 19.31 3.50 1.96
N ALA A 271 18.19 3.68 1.26
CA ALA A 271 18.04 3.33 -0.13
C ALA A 271 18.99 4.11 -1.04
N GLN A 272 19.16 5.42 -0.78
CA GLN A 272 20.10 6.26 -1.52
C GLN A 272 21.55 5.76 -1.41
N ASN A 273 21.99 5.35 -0.22
CA ASN A 273 23.37 4.89 -0.03
C ASN A 273 23.68 3.58 -0.76
N ILE A 274 22.65 2.86 -1.20
CA ILE A 274 22.76 1.56 -1.88
C ILE A 274 22.54 1.72 -3.39
N SER A 275 21.75 2.70 -3.83
CA SER A 275 21.46 2.90 -5.24
C SER A 275 22.69 3.40 -6.00
N HIS A 276 22.87 2.90 -7.22
CA HIS A 276 24.02 3.18 -8.08
C HIS A 276 24.18 4.65 -8.50
N PHE A 277 23.23 5.52 -8.14
CA PHE A 277 23.14 6.90 -8.60
C PHE A 277 23.24 7.95 -7.47
N GLY A 278 23.63 7.52 -6.26
CA GLY A 278 23.80 8.39 -5.09
C GLY A 278 25.12 9.17 -5.12
N ASP A 279 25.24 10.21 -5.95
CA ASP A 279 26.35 11.15 -5.85
C ASP A 279 26.19 12.07 -4.62
N LYS A 280 27.26 12.24 -3.84
CA LYS A 280 27.31 13.25 -2.78
C LYS A 280 27.65 14.62 -3.37
N SER A 281 26.69 15.54 -3.41
CA SER A 281 26.96 16.92 -3.84
C SER A 281 27.40 17.79 -2.67
N VAL A 282 28.70 18.10 -2.60
CA VAL A 282 29.26 19.04 -1.60
C VAL A 282 28.70 20.46 -1.79
N LEU A 283 28.33 20.83 -3.03
CA LEU A 283 27.79 22.15 -3.36
C LEU A 283 26.33 22.37 -2.90
N LEU A 284 25.57 21.28 -2.69
CA LEU A 284 24.16 21.35 -2.23
C LEU A 284 24.00 21.14 -0.72
N GLY A 285 25.11 21.16 0.04
CA GLY A 285 25.07 21.35 1.49
C GLY A 285 24.62 20.15 2.34
N GLY A 286 24.61 18.92 1.82
CA GLY A 286 24.28 17.72 2.63
C GLY A 286 23.78 16.52 1.84
N ASP A 287 22.92 15.72 2.49
CA ASP A 287 22.24 14.55 1.91
C ASP A 287 21.26 15.00 0.81
N TYR A 288 21.53 14.60 -0.43
CA TYR A 288 20.80 15.03 -1.63
C TYR A 288 20.23 13.83 -2.36
N LEU A 289 18.91 13.69 -2.47
CA LEU A 289 18.31 12.49 -3.08
C LEU A 289 18.54 12.46 -4.59
N TYR A 290 18.66 11.26 -5.17
CA TYR A 290 18.64 11.12 -6.62
C TYR A 290 17.28 11.49 -7.21
N GLN A 291 16.20 11.05 -6.58
CA GLN A 291 14.81 11.32 -6.97
C GLN A 291 14.01 11.82 -5.77
N ALA A 292 13.11 12.77 -5.99
CA ALA A 292 12.22 13.25 -4.94
C ALA A 292 11.28 12.12 -4.48
N ILE A 293 11.16 11.96 -3.16
CA ILE A 293 10.31 10.92 -2.54
C ILE A 293 9.05 11.60 -1.98
N PRO A 294 7.84 11.14 -2.38
CA PRO A 294 6.60 11.66 -1.83
C PRO A 294 6.56 11.61 -0.30
N GLY A 295 6.06 12.67 0.33
CA GLY A 295 6.02 12.78 1.79
C GLY A 295 7.31 13.24 2.47
N LEU A 296 8.41 13.43 1.72
CA LEU A 296 9.65 14.03 2.22
C LEU A 296 9.94 15.39 1.58
N ASN A 297 10.24 16.38 2.41
CA ASN A 297 10.73 17.67 1.95
C ASN A 297 12.27 17.68 1.89
N MET A 298 12.83 16.94 0.94
CA MET A 298 14.27 16.85 0.68
C MET A 298 14.58 17.27 -0.74
N MET A 299 15.71 17.95 -0.95
CA MET A 299 16.18 18.29 -2.29
C MET A 299 16.54 17.02 -3.06
N ALA A 300 16.20 17.00 -4.35
CA ALA A 300 16.50 15.88 -5.24
C ALA A 300 16.98 16.32 -6.63
N LYS A 301 17.70 15.44 -7.33
CA LYS A 301 18.18 15.65 -8.72
C LYS A 301 17.05 15.62 -9.73
N ARG A 302 16.20 14.60 -9.59
CA ARG A 302 15.05 14.35 -10.46
C ARG A 302 13.76 14.63 -9.74
N GLU A 303 12.74 15.00 -10.53
CA GLU A 303 11.39 15.28 -10.07
C GLU A 303 10.41 14.31 -10.74
N PRO A 304 10.20 13.11 -10.18
CA PRO A 304 9.30 12.09 -10.75
C PRO A 304 7.89 12.60 -11.06
N VAL A 305 7.38 13.56 -10.29
CA VAL A 305 6.07 14.21 -10.54
C VAL A 305 6.04 14.92 -11.89
N LYS A 306 7.06 15.75 -12.21
CA LYS A 306 7.16 16.43 -13.50
C LYS A 306 7.34 15.44 -14.63
N ARG A 307 8.19 14.42 -14.42
CA ARG A 307 8.41 13.37 -15.41
C ARG A 307 7.13 12.61 -15.73
N MET A 308 6.34 12.26 -14.73
CA MET A 308 5.07 11.56 -14.93
C MET A 308 4.03 12.45 -15.62
N ALA A 309 4.01 13.76 -15.36
CA ALA A 309 3.12 14.67 -16.08
C ALA A 309 3.37 14.63 -17.60
N ILE A 310 4.65 14.60 -18.01
CA ILE A 310 5.02 14.48 -19.43
C ILE A 310 4.60 13.13 -20.00
N PHE A 311 4.81 12.03 -19.25
CA PHE A 311 4.31 10.72 -19.70
C PHE A 311 2.78 10.66 -19.80
N ASN A 312 2.04 11.35 -18.93
CA ASN A 312 0.58 11.42 -19.05
C ASN A 312 0.16 12.14 -20.34
N GLU A 313 0.84 13.23 -20.73
CA GLU A 313 0.59 13.92 -22.00
C GLU A 313 0.90 13.02 -23.20
N LEU A 314 2.01 12.28 -23.15
CA LEU A 314 2.36 11.32 -24.22
C LEU A 314 1.37 10.17 -24.32
N LEU A 315 0.90 9.64 -23.18
CA LEU A 315 -0.12 8.59 -23.13
C LEU A 315 -1.44 9.10 -23.70
N GLU A 316 -1.87 10.32 -23.34
CA GLU A 316 -3.07 10.94 -23.90
C GLU A 316 -2.96 11.12 -25.42
N GLN A 317 -1.82 11.62 -25.91
CA GLN A 317 -1.56 11.75 -27.36
C GLN A 317 -1.58 10.40 -28.08
N ALA A 318 -1.11 9.34 -27.43
CA ALA A 318 -1.14 7.98 -27.94
C ALA A 318 -2.53 7.31 -27.86
N GLY A 319 -3.50 7.92 -27.17
CA GLY A 319 -4.81 7.32 -26.89
C GLY A 319 -4.74 6.18 -25.86
N GLU A 320 -3.73 6.22 -24.99
CA GLU A 320 -3.40 5.17 -24.01
C GLU A 320 -3.68 5.63 -22.58
N SER A 321 -3.77 4.65 -21.68
CA SER A 321 -3.87 4.87 -20.23
C SER A 321 -3.09 3.80 -19.48
N LEU A 322 -2.69 4.10 -18.24
CA LEU A 322 -2.17 3.12 -17.30
C LEU A 322 -3.29 2.47 -16.46
N GLU A 323 -4.50 3.03 -16.48
CA GLU A 323 -5.59 2.59 -15.61
C GLU A 323 -5.95 1.12 -15.82
N ASN A 324 -5.98 0.36 -14.71
CA ASN A 324 -6.27 -1.08 -14.67
C ASN A 324 -5.30 -1.98 -15.45
N ARG A 325 -4.12 -1.49 -15.85
CA ARG A 325 -3.08 -2.28 -16.53
C ARG A 325 -1.95 -2.65 -15.59
N ASN A 326 -1.26 -3.75 -15.88
CA ASN A 326 -0.01 -4.05 -15.18
C ASN A 326 1.14 -3.31 -15.83
N VAL A 327 2.12 -2.90 -15.02
CA VAL A 327 3.37 -2.32 -15.51
C VAL A 327 4.53 -3.20 -15.10
N ILE A 328 5.38 -3.57 -16.07
CA ILE A 328 6.66 -4.24 -15.84
C ILE A 328 7.75 -3.16 -15.94
N ASP A 329 8.31 -2.76 -14.81
CA ASP A 329 9.28 -1.67 -14.67
C ASP A 329 10.71 -2.21 -14.65
N ILE A 330 11.39 -2.12 -15.80
CA ILE A 330 12.73 -2.67 -16.02
C ILE A 330 13.77 -1.63 -15.59
N GLY A 331 14.59 -1.97 -14.59
CA GLY A 331 15.48 -1.03 -13.94
C GLY A 331 14.75 -0.09 -12.99
N CYS A 332 13.89 -0.65 -12.12
CA CYS A 332 12.96 0.12 -11.29
C CYS A 332 13.62 1.05 -10.25
N ASN A 333 14.91 0.86 -9.96
CA ASN A 333 15.71 1.67 -9.03
C ASN A 333 15.09 1.75 -7.62
N MET A 334 14.51 2.89 -7.24
CA MET A 334 13.81 3.05 -5.94
C MET A 334 12.30 2.77 -6.03
N GLY A 335 11.81 2.33 -7.20
CA GLY A 335 10.38 2.04 -7.44
C GLY A 335 9.49 3.28 -7.56
N LEU A 336 10.07 4.49 -7.66
CA LEU A 336 9.31 5.74 -7.66
C LEU A 336 8.50 5.95 -8.94
N ALA A 337 9.02 5.54 -10.11
CA ALA A 337 8.23 5.52 -11.34
C ALA A 337 7.03 4.59 -11.19
N GLY A 338 7.27 3.37 -10.70
CA GLY A 338 6.23 2.43 -10.27
C GLY A 338 5.16 3.03 -9.37
N ALA A 339 5.56 3.78 -8.33
CA ALA A 339 4.62 4.44 -7.42
C ALA A 339 3.74 5.47 -8.15
N HIS A 340 4.31 6.21 -9.12
CA HIS A 340 3.56 7.11 -9.98
C HIS A 340 2.57 6.37 -10.89
N TYR A 341 2.92 5.19 -11.40
CA TYR A 341 2.00 4.35 -12.18
C TYR A 341 0.81 3.89 -11.32
N LEU A 342 1.06 3.46 -10.08
CA LEU A 342 0.00 3.10 -9.14
C LEU A 342 -0.92 4.28 -8.80
N ARG A 343 -0.36 5.49 -8.67
CA ARG A 343 -1.13 6.72 -8.50
C ARG A 343 -1.95 7.09 -9.75
N ALA A 344 -1.46 6.74 -10.94
CA ALA A 344 -2.20 6.87 -12.21
C ALA A 344 -3.27 5.78 -12.41
N GLY A 345 -3.37 4.80 -11.49
CA GLY A 345 -4.39 3.75 -11.55
C GLY A 345 -3.93 2.44 -12.17
N ALA A 346 -2.63 2.24 -12.41
CA ALA A 346 -2.08 0.93 -12.78
C ALA A 346 -2.60 -0.13 -11.81
N HIS A 347 -3.03 -1.28 -12.32
CA HIS A 347 -3.54 -2.40 -11.53
C HIS A 347 -2.45 -2.98 -10.63
N TRP A 348 -1.27 -3.20 -11.20
CA TRP A 348 -0.13 -3.77 -10.50
C TRP A 348 1.17 -3.25 -11.11
N VAL A 349 2.23 -3.12 -10.31
CA VAL A 349 3.57 -2.81 -10.80
C VAL A 349 4.56 -3.90 -10.38
N HIS A 350 5.24 -4.49 -11.36
CA HIS A 350 6.32 -5.42 -11.11
C HIS A 350 7.66 -4.76 -11.48
N GLY A 351 8.52 -4.53 -10.48
CA GLY A 351 9.85 -3.97 -10.69
C GLY A 351 10.92 -5.05 -10.87
N LEU A 352 11.81 -4.89 -11.85
CA LEU A 352 12.99 -5.73 -12.04
C LEU A 352 14.25 -4.89 -11.84
N ASP A 353 15.15 -5.33 -10.96
CA ASP A 353 16.44 -4.70 -10.77
C ASP A 353 17.47 -5.68 -10.15
N PHE A 354 18.70 -5.21 -10.00
CA PHE A 354 19.72 -5.88 -9.21
C PHE A 354 19.25 -6.11 -7.78
N GLU A 355 19.67 -7.23 -7.17
CA GLU A 355 19.17 -7.70 -5.87
C GLU A 355 19.10 -6.62 -4.79
N LYS A 356 20.22 -5.90 -4.59
CA LYS A 356 20.29 -4.84 -3.57
C LYS A 356 19.41 -3.63 -3.89
N VAL A 357 19.15 -3.36 -5.16
CA VAL A 357 18.35 -2.22 -5.61
C VAL A 357 16.86 -2.53 -5.47
N ALA A 358 16.44 -3.70 -5.96
CA ALA A 358 15.08 -4.21 -5.79
C ALA A 358 14.67 -4.28 -4.30
N ASP A 359 15.56 -4.76 -3.41
CA ASP A 359 15.34 -4.72 -1.95
C ASP A 359 15.00 -3.33 -1.40
N GLN A 360 15.61 -2.28 -1.96
CA GLN A 360 15.35 -0.91 -1.54
C GLN A 360 14.09 -0.35 -2.19
N ALA A 361 13.81 -0.70 -3.44
CA ALA A 361 12.55 -0.38 -4.09
C ALA A 361 11.37 -0.89 -3.24
N GLU A 362 11.42 -2.15 -2.77
CA GLU A 362 10.35 -2.71 -1.93
C GLU A 362 10.14 -1.92 -0.64
N LYS A 363 11.24 -1.52 0.03
CA LYS A 363 11.19 -0.74 1.27
C LYS A 363 10.63 0.66 1.04
N VAL A 364 11.11 1.35 -0.01
CA VAL A 364 10.68 2.71 -0.33
C VAL A 364 9.22 2.71 -0.77
N MET A 365 8.83 1.84 -1.71
CA MET A 365 7.44 1.71 -2.16
C MET A 365 6.49 1.39 -1.01
N SER A 366 6.86 0.44 -0.13
CA SER A 366 6.08 0.15 1.07
C SER A 366 5.99 1.38 1.99
N ALA A 367 7.11 2.08 2.22
CA ALA A 367 7.16 3.24 3.11
C ALA A 367 6.37 4.45 2.58
N ILE A 368 6.13 4.56 1.28
CA ILE A 368 5.20 5.57 0.74
C ILE A 368 3.77 5.04 0.59
N GLY A 369 3.47 3.84 1.12
CA GLY A 369 2.13 3.28 1.16
C GLY A 369 1.65 2.64 -0.15
N CYS A 370 2.54 2.33 -1.09
CA CYS A 370 2.18 1.48 -2.21
C CYS A 370 1.97 0.04 -1.71
N THR A 371 0.95 -0.66 -2.20
CA THR A 371 0.66 -2.05 -1.82
C THR A 371 0.71 -3.00 -3.01
N ARG A 372 0.21 -2.56 -4.17
CA ARG A 372 0.03 -3.35 -5.40
C ARG A 372 1.30 -3.46 -6.24
N PHE A 373 2.36 -3.94 -5.63
CA PHE A 373 3.63 -4.10 -6.32
C PHE A 373 4.38 -5.36 -5.91
N SER A 374 5.31 -5.78 -6.76
CA SER A 374 6.24 -6.88 -6.49
C SER A 374 7.59 -6.55 -7.11
N THR A 375 8.65 -7.23 -6.68
CA THR A 375 9.94 -7.13 -7.34
C THR A 375 10.53 -8.49 -7.66
N THR A 376 11.29 -8.56 -8.75
CA THR A 376 12.21 -9.66 -9.02
C THR A 376 13.64 -9.15 -8.89
N LYS A 377 14.46 -9.93 -8.21
CA LYS A 377 15.88 -9.68 -7.97
C LYS A 377 16.68 -10.53 -8.94
N GLY A 378 17.58 -9.93 -9.70
CA GLY A 378 18.39 -10.69 -10.64
C GLY A 378 19.51 -9.89 -11.29
N GLU A 379 20.34 -10.58 -12.05
CA GLU A 379 21.25 -9.92 -12.98
C GLU A 379 20.44 -9.32 -14.13
N MET A 380 20.76 -8.08 -14.50
CA MET A 380 20.14 -7.42 -15.64
C MET A 380 21.12 -7.32 -16.81
N SER A 381 20.71 -7.87 -17.94
CA SER A 381 21.39 -7.85 -19.24
C SER A 381 20.37 -8.04 -20.37
N ALA A 382 20.81 -7.99 -21.62
CA ALA A 382 19.99 -8.34 -22.77
C ALA A 382 19.42 -9.79 -22.71
N GLN A 383 20.05 -10.68 -21.92
CA GLN A 383 19.65 -12.08 -21.74
C GLN A 383 18.79 -12.31 -20.49
N THR A 384 18.31 -11.25 -19.84
CA THR A 384 17.42 -11.38 -18.66
C THR A 384 16.15 -12.14 -19.04
N SER A 385 15.79 -13.17 -18.26
CA SER A 385 14.57 -13.93 -18.52
C SER A 385 13.34 -13.24 -17.96
N LEU A 386 12.56 -12.60 -18.83
CA LEU A 386 11.28 -11.98 -18.48
C LEU A 386 10.17 -13.02 -18.36
N ARG A 387 10.28 -14.15 -19.05
CA ARG A 387 9.33 -15.25 -18.91
C ARG A 387 9.29 -15.78 -17.48
N GLN A 388 10.46 -15.99 -16.88
CA GLN A 388 10.55 -16.43 -15.48
C GLN A 388 9.85 -15.43 -14.53
N VAL A 389 10.01 -14.13 -14.79
CA VAL A 389 9.33 -13.07 -14.03
C VAL A 389 7.81 -13.22 -14.13
N ILE A 390 7.27 -13.42 -15.34
CA ILE A 390 5.82 -13.57 -15.54
C ILE A 390 5.29 -14.87 -14.93
N GLU A 391 5.97 -16.00 -15.13
CA GLU A 391 5.56 -17.30 -14.60
C GLU A 391 5.48 -17.30 -13.06
N GLN A 392 6.37 -16.56 -12.40
CA GLN A 392 6.37 -16.41 -10.95
C GLN A 392 5.29 -15.42 -10.45
N ASN A 393 4.74 -14.60 -11.34
CA ASN A 393 3.84 -13.50 -11.02
C ASN A 393 2.57 -13.57 -11.88
N LEU A 394 1.66 -14.48 -11.52
CA LEU A 394 0.44 -14.86 -12.25
C LEU A 394 -0.40 -13.70 -12.83
N HIS A 395 -0.36 -12.53 -12.20
CA HIS A 395 -1.13 -11.36 -12.64
C HIS A 395 -0.52 -10.66 -13.88
N LEU A 396 0.69 -11.03 -14.32
CA LEU A 396 1.39 -10.43 -15.46
C LEU A 396 1.16 -11.14 -16.80
N ASP A 397 0.30 -12.15 -16.90
CA ASP A 397 0.05 -12.85 -18.17
C ASP A 397 -0.99 -12.17 -19.08
N LYS A 398 -1.16 -10.84 -18.95
CA LYS A 398 -2.15 -10.08 -19.72
C LYS A 398 -1.54 -9.46 -20.98
N GLN A 399 -2.25 -9.56 -22.11
CA GLN A 399 -1.82 -8.99 -23.40
C GLN A 399 -1.64 -7.47 -23.37
N ASP A 400 -2.31 -6.78 -22.46
CA ASP A 400 -2.32 -5.34 -22.32
C ASP A 400 -1.28 -4.80 -21.32
N ASN A 401 -0.28 -5.59 -20.90
CA ASN A 401 0.77 -5.07 -20.04
C ASN A 401 1.47 -3.83 -20.65
N VAL A 402 2.00 -2.98 -19.77
CA VAL A 402 2.85 -1.85 -20.10
C VAL A 402 4.29 -2.20 -19.71
N ILE A 403 5.24 -2.00 -20.63
CA ILE A 403 6.66 -2.04 -20.30
C ILE A 403 7.13 -0.65 -19.93
N SER A 404 7.75 -0.47 -18.78
CA SER A 404 8.50 0.74 -18.44
C SER A 404 9.99 0.47 -18.65
N TYR A 405 10.59 1.15 -19.61
CA TYR A 405 11.97 0.99 -20.04
C TYR A 405 12.72 2.32 -19.95
N LEU A 406 12.86 2.82 -18.72
CA LEU A 406 13.29 4.20 -18.50
C LEU A 406 14.79 4.31 -18.27
N SER A 407 15.53 4.92 -19.19
CA SER A 407 16.98 5.15 -19.12
C SER A 407 17.86 3.88 -19.00
N ILE A 408 17.28 2.69 -18.99
CA ILE A 408 17.98 1.45 -18.65
C ILE A 408 18.70 0.83 -19.85
N ARG A 409 18.28 1.16 -21.08
CA ARG A 409 18.88 0.67 -22.34
C ARG A 409 20.38 0.94 -22.42
N GLY A 410 20.82 2.12 -22.01
CA GLY A 410 22.25 2.46 -21.98
C GLY A 410 23.10 1.60 -21.03
N HIS A 411 22.47 0.83 -20.14
CA HIS A 411 23.13 -0.04 -19.17
C HIS A 411 23.04 -1.53 -19.54
N ILE A 412 21.91 -1.99 -20.09
CA ILE A 412 21.66 -3.43 -20.29
C ILE A 412 21.31 -3.80 -21.74
N ASP A 413 21.32 -2.83 -22.66
CA ASP A 413 20.79 -2.93 -24.03
C ASP A 413 19.29 -3.28 -24.07
N TRP A 414 18.76 -3.80 -25.19
CA TRP A 414 17.41 -4.36 -25.28
C TRP A 414 17.36 -5.80 -24.78
N ILE A 415 16.34 -6.14 -23.98
CA ILE A 415 16.11 -7.53 -23.55
C ILE A 415 15.48 -8.33 -24.69
N GLU A 416 16.12 -9.42 -25.11
CA GLU A 416 15.67 -10.24 -26.24
C GLU A 416 14.30 -10.89 -26.02
N GLU A 417 13.98 -11.25 -24.78
CA GLU A 417 12.71 -11.88 -24.40
C GLU A 417 11.51 -10.91 -24.40
N LEU A 418 11.69 -9.61 -24.69
CA LEU A 418 10.56 -8.68 -24.86
C LEU A 418 9.56 -9.16 -25.93
N LYS A 419 10.03 -9.91 -26.93
CA LYS A 419 9.16 -10.53 -27.95
C LYS A 419 8.29 -11.67 -27.40
N ASP A 420 8.76 -12.34 -26.34
CA ASP A 420 8.21 -13.59 -25.83
C ASP A 420 7.17 -13.39 -24.73
N ILE A 421 7.04 -12.16 -24.22
CA ILE A 421 6.08 -11.80 -23.18
C ILE A 421 4.90 -10.99 -23.73
N PRO A 422 3.70 -11.11 -23.14
CA PRO A 422 2.54 -10.32 -23.54
C PRO A 422 2.66 -8.86 -23.06
N TRP A 423 2.54 -7.90 -23.99
CA TRP A 423 2.46 -6.46 -23.70
C TRP A 423 2.00 -5.71 -24.95
N ALA A 424 1.40 -4.52 -24.73
CA ALA A 424 0.88 -3.68 -25.82
C ALA A 424 1.59 -2.33 -25.94
N THR A 425 1.99 -1.74 -24.81
CA THR A 425 2.53 -0.37 -24.74
C THR A 425 3.87 -0.36 -24.02
N MET A 426 4.81 0.46 -24.46
CA MET A 426 6.08 0.71 -23.77
C MET A 426 6.25 2.21 -23.51
N LEU A 427 6.56 2.55 -22.26
CA LEU A 427 7.10 3.85 -21.87
C LEU A 427 8.61 3.78 -22.01
N TYR A 428 9.19 4.59 -22.89
CA TYR A 428 10.61 4.59 -23.18
C TYR A 428 11.25 5.93 -22.81
N GLU A 429 12.44 5.87 -22.19
CA GLU A 429 13.29 7.04 -21.94
C GLU A 429 14.74 6.73 -22.36
N GLY A 430 15.31 7.59 -23.20
CA GLY A 430 16.70 7.49 -23.64
C GLY A 430 17.72 7.79 -22.55
N HIS A 431 18.98 7.38 -22.77
CA HIS A 431 20.08 7.70 -21.85
C HIS A 431 20.51 9.18 -21.95
N GLN A 432 21.25 9.66 -20.95
CA GLN A 432 21.59 11.07 -20.71
C GLN A 432 22.42 11.76 -21.81
N ALA A 433 22.93 11.02 -22.78
CA ALA A 433 23.76 11.54 -23.88
C ALA A 433 23.14 11.25 -25.26
N GLU A 434 21.92 10.73 -25.31
CA GLU A 434 21.30 10.24 -26.54
C GLU A 434 20.29 11.26 -27.06
N GLY A 435 20.56 11.80 -28.24
CA GLY A 435 19.65 12.67 -28.99
C GLY A 435 18.51 11.90 -29.66
N ILE A 436 17.62 12.63 -30.32
CA ILE A 436 16.45 12.07 -31.01
C ILE A 436 16.87 11.04 -32.08
N GLU A 437 17.85 11.37 -32.93
CA GLU A 437 18.29 10.50 -34.03
C GLU A 437 18.86 9.17 -33.52
N GLU A 438 19.65 9.21 -32.44
CA GLU A 438 20.22 8.02 -31.81
C GLU A 438 19.12 7.14 -31.19
N ASN A 439 18.13 7.75 -30.52
CA ASN A 439 16.99 7.03 -29.97
C ASN A 439 16.11 6.40 -31.06
N HIS A 440 15.89 7.08 -32.18
CA HIS A 440 15.20 6.50 -33.33
C HIS A 440 15.97 5.30 -33.90
N ALA A 441 17.30 5.37 -33.97
CA ALA A 441 18.13 4.23 -34.37
C ALA A 441 18.01 3.05 -33.39
N PHE A 442 17.99 3.31 -32.07
CA PHE A 442 17.78 2.26 -31.07
C PHE A 442 16.39 1.63 -31.14
N ILE A 443 15.35 2.43 -31.38
CA ILE A 443 13.98 1.93 -31.60
C ILE A 443 13.88 1.16 -32.92
N SER A 444 14.64 1.55 -33.95
CA SER A 444 14.77 0.77 -35.16
C SER A 444 15.39 -0.61 -34.88
N HIS A 445 16.40 -0.69 -34.02
CA HIS A 445 16.98 -1.98 -33.61
C HIS A 445 15.98 -2.79 -32.77
N LEU A 446 15.16 -2.15 -31.94
CA LEU A 446 14.09 -2.86 -31.21
C LEU A 446 13.10 -3.56 -32.15
N ASN A 447 12.83 -2.99 -33.34
CA ASN A 447 11.97 -3.62 -34.34
C ASN A 447 12.51 -4.97 -34.86
N ASP A 448 13.82 -5.22 -34.77
CA ASP A 448 14.41 -6.51 -35.11
C ASP A 448 14.09 -7.59 -34.06
N ILE A 449 13.78 -7.19 -32.83
CA ILE A 449 13.37 -8.06 -31.73
C ILE A 449 11.84 -8.21 -31.72
N VAL A 450 11.13 -7.08 -31.72
CA VAL A 450 9.68 -7.00 -31.61
C VAL A 450 9.17 -5.78 -32.39
N PRO A 451 8.24 -5.95 -33.35
CA PRO A 451 7.73 -4.84 -34.14
C PRO A 451 7.02 -3.80 -33.27
N VAL A 452 7.42 -2.53 -33.38
CA VAL A 452 6.89 -1.40 -32.61
C VAL A 452 6.70 -0.15 -33.47
N THR A 453 5.78 0.71 -33.04
CA THR A 453 5.57 2.04 -33.64
C THR A 453 5.62 3.12 -32.55
N ILE A 454 6.28 4.25 -32.85
CA ILE A 454 6.23 5.44 -31.98
C ILE A 454 4.85 6.08 -32.13
N LYS A 455 4.12 6.24 -31.03
CA LYS A 455 2.79 6.89 -31.01
C LYS A 455 2.85 8.33 -30.57
N ALA A 456 3.72 8.62 -29.61
CA ALA A 456 4.00 9.96 -29.13
C ALA A 456 5.46 10.01 -28.68
N GLU A 457 6.10 11.15 -28.87
CA GLU A 457 7.49 11.37 -28.43
C GLU A 457 7.72 12.84 -28.09
N THR A 458 8.69 13.09 -27.22
CA THR A 458 9.13 14.44 -26.86
C THR A 458 10.55 14.41 -26.30
N VAL A 459 11.09 15.58 -26.01
CA VAL A 459 12.30 15.76 -25.21
C VAL A 459 11.93 16.49 -23.94
N ALA A 460 12.44 16.01 -22.81
CA ALA A 460 12.09 16.52 -21.50
C ALA A 460 13.32 16.73 -20.63
N GLN A 461 13.29 17.80 -19.84
CA GLN A 461 14.22 18.07 -18.75
C GLN A 461 13.44 18.09 -17.43
N ASP A 462 13.95 17.42 -16.39
CA ASP A 462 13.36 17.48 -15.04
C ASP A 462 14.39 17.77 -13.97
N GLY A 463 14.03 18.62 -13.00
CA GLY A 463 14.93 19.05 -11.93
C GLY A 463 16.23 19.65 -12.48
N SER A 464 17.36 19.04 -12.11
CA SER A 464 18.69 19.42 -12.58
C SER A 464 19.30 18.40 -13.57
N SER A 465 18.49 17.51 -14.15
CA SER A 465 18.96 16.55 -15.15
C SER A 465 19.23 17.24 -16.49
N GLU A 466 20.01 16.57 -17.34
CA GLU A 466 20.08 16.88 -18.78
C GLU A 466 18.76 16.49 -19.46
N GLU A 467 18.54 17.04 -20.65
CA GLU A 467 17.43 16.68 -21.53
C GLU A 467 17.48 15.20 -21.90
N ARG A 468 16.32 14.56 -21.99
CA ARG A 468 16.18 13.16 -22.38
C ARG A 468 15.03 12.98 -23.35
N TYR A 469 15.24 12.11 -24.32
CA TYR A 469 14.20 11.64 -25.22
C TYR A 469 13.20 10.75 -24.45
N LEU A 470 11.90 10.98 -24.68
CA LEU A 470 10.81 10.18 -24.13
C LEU A 470 9.87 9.77 -25.24
N ALA A 471 9.35 8.55 -25.17
CA ALA A 471 8.37 8.06 -26.13
C ALA A 471 7.36 7.08 -25.52
N VAL A 472 6.19 7.01 -26.15
CA VAL A 472 5.23 5.92 -26.00
C VAL A 472 5.26 5.09 -27.27
N LEU A 473 5.63 3.81 -27.13
CA LEU A 473 5.72 2.86 -28.24
C LEU A 473 4.58 1.85 -28.15
N HIS A 474 4.01 1.46 -29.29
CA HIS A 474 3.03 0.36 -29.36
C HIS A 474 3.63 -0.83 -30.07
N ARG A 475 3.44 -2.00 -29.48
CA ARG A 475 3.71 -3.27 -30.15
C ARG A 475 2.72 -3.46 -31.29
N THR A 476 3.23 -3.83 -32.46
CA THR A 476 2.40 -4.16 -33.61
C THR A 476 2.19 -5.67 -33.60
N ILE A 477 0.94 -6.12 -33.41
CA ILE A 477 0.61 -7.55 -33.53
C ILE A 477 0.56 -7.86 -35.02
N GLY A 478 1.51 -8.68 -35.47
CA GLY A 478 1.59 -9.17 -36.85
C GLY A 478 0.63 -10.31 -37.15
#